data_AF-K2FKH2-F1
#
_entry.id   AF-K2FKH2-F1
#
_cell.length_a   1.000
_cell.length_b   1.000
_cell.length_c   1.000
_cell.angle_alpha   90.00
_cell.angle_beta   90.00
_cell.angle_gamma   90.00
#
_symmetry.space_group_name_H-M   'P 1'
#
loop_
_entity.id
_entity.type
_entity.pdbx_description
1 polymer ?
#
loop_
_entity_poly.entity_id
_entity_poly.type
_entity_poly.pdbx_seq_one_letter_code
_entity_poly.pdbx_strand_id
1 'polypeptide(L)'
;MFTLSLEKLSIKDSYVAGNKAAVLGEIGKLGINIPRGFVLFSCAFDTFLNYHSLTFEIFSIINSIDFESEQDLNSKSDKIRKLIMRKNI
;
A
#
# COMPACT_ATOMS: atom_id res chain seq x y z
N MET A 1 -4.70 -4.07 15.10
CA MET A 1 -5.76 -4.38 14.12
C MET A 1 -5.26 -3.90 12.76
N PHE A 2 -5.23 -4.75 11.74
CA PHE A 2 -4.66 -4.44 10.42
C PHE A 2 -5.70 -4.31 9.30
N THR A 3 -6.97 -4.59 9.59
CA THR A 3 -8.02 -4.62 8.58
C THR A 3 -9.30 -4.00 9.10
N LEU A 4 -10.10 -3.44 8.20
CA LEU A 4 -11.47 -3.00 8.50
C LEU A 4 -12.39 -3.29 7.32
N SER A 5 -13.62 -3.72 7.60
CA SER A 5 -14.66 -3.92 6.59
C SER A 5 -14.96 -2.62 5.85
N LEU A 6 -15.15 -2.69 4.53
CA LEU A 6 -15.42 -1.51 3.70
C LEU A 6 -16.66 -0.72 4.17
N GLU A 7 -17.70 -1.42 4.61
CA GLU A 7 -18.94 -0.83 5.16
C GLU A 7 -18.72 0.00 6.43
N LYS A 8 -17.61 -0.21 7.14
CA LYS A 8 -17.28 0.50 8.39
C LYS A 8 -16.32 1.68 8.17
N LEU A 9 -15.73 1.80 6.97
CA LEU A 9 -14.79 2.88 6.66
C LEU A 9 -15.49 4.23 6.52
N SER A 10 -14.76 5.29 6.80
CA SER A 10 -15.14 6.67 6.57
C SER A 10 -14.00 7.46 5.94
N ILE A 11 -14.29 8.69 5.49
CA ILE A 11 -13.26 9.62 5.01
C ILE A 11 -12.19 9.92 6.09
N LYS A 12 -12.56 9.80 7.37
CA LYS A 12 -11.65 10.00 8.52
C LYS A 12 -10.60 8.90 8.62
N ASP A 13 -10.81 7.75 7.97
CA ASP A 13 -9.89 6.61 7.99
C ASP A 13 -8.86 6.66 6.84
N SER A 14 -8.88 7.71 6.03
CA SER A 14 -7.98 7.91 4.88
C SER A 14 -6.49 7.79 5.22
N TYR A 15 -6.08 8.18 6.43
CA TYR A 15 -4.70 8.09 6.90
C TYR A 15 -4.18 6.66 7.07
N VAL A 16 -5.05 5.68 7.34
CA VAL A 16 -4.68 4.25 7.50
C VAL A 16 -5.14 3.38 6.34
N ALA A 17 -6.30 3.68 5.75
CA ALA A 17 -6.91 2.88 4.69
C ALA A 17 -6.58 3.40 3.27
N GLY A 18 -6.03 4.61 3.17
CA GLY A 18 -5.86 5.34 1.91
C GLY A 18 -7.17 5.93 1.39
N ASN A 19 -7.04 6.96 0.54
CA ASN A 19 -8.19 7.72 0.03
C ASN A 19 -9.20 6.87 -0.75
N LYS A 20 -8.74 5.90 -1.54
CA LYS A 20 -9.63 5.07 -2.36
C LYS A 20 -10.60 4.24 -1.51
N ALA A 21 -10.08 3.54 -0.49
CA ALA A 21 -10.91 2.72 0.38
C ALA A 21 -11.81 3.58 1.29
N ALA A 22 -11.29 4.70 1.79
CA ALA A 22 -12.06 5.65 2.60
C ALA A 22 -13.25 6.24 1.82
N VAL A 23 -13.04 6.68 0.57
CA VAL A 23 -14.10 7.16 -0.32
C VAL A 23 -15.10 6.06 -0.66
N LEU A 24 -14.64 4.83 -0.90
CA LEU A 24 -15.53 3.70 -1.17
C LEU A 24 -16.45 3.40 0.03
N GLY A 25 -15.94 3.52 1.26
CA GLY A 25 -16.75 3.41 2.48
C GLY A 25 -17.81 4.52 2.60
N GLU A 26 -17.46 5.77 2.26
CA GLU A 26 -18.43 6.88 2.21
C GLU A 26 -19.53 6.64 1.18
N ILE A 27 -19.19 6.17 -0.02
CA ILE A 27 -20.16 5.80 -1.06
C ILE A 27 -21.15 4.74 -0.52
N GLY A 28 -20.66 3.73 0.19
CA GLY A 28 -21.50 2.71 0.83
C GLY A 28 -22.51 3.30 1.82
N LYS A 29 -22.12 4.31 2.60
CA LYS A 29 -23.00 4.99 3.57
C LYS A 29 -24.09 5.83 2.93
N LEU A 30 -23.88 6.28 1.69
CA LEU A 30 -24.88 6.99 0.90
C LEU A 30 -25.96 6.04 0.33
N GLY A 31 -25.91 4.75 0.67
CA GLY A 31 -26.86 3.74 0.21
C GLY A 31 -26.54 3.16 -1.16
N ILE A 32 -25.37 3.52 -1.74
CA ILE A 32 -24.89 2.91 -2.96
C ILE A 32 -24.31 1.53 -2.62
N ASN A 33 -24.79 0.49 -3.31
CA ASN A 33 -24.32 -0.86 -3.06
C ASN A 33 -22.85 -1.00 -3.46
N ILE A 34 -21.99 -1.32 -2.50
CA ILE A 34 -20.56 -1.57 -2.71
C ILE A 34 -20.26 -3.07 -2.55
N PRO A 35 -19.26 -3.62 -3.25
CA PRO A 35 -18.82 -4.98 -3.02
C PRO A 35 -18.44 -5.21 -1.55
N ARG A 36 -18.80 -6.38 -1.02
CA ARG A 36 -18.31 -6.80 0.31
C ARG A 36 -16.79 -6.97 0.25
N GLY A 37 -16.12 -6.52 1.30
CA GLY A 37 -14.68 -6.63 1.39
C GLY A 37 -14.14 -5.92 2.62
N PHE A 38 -12.81 -5.90 2.71
CA PHE A 38 -12.06 -5.20 3.74
C PHE A 38 -10.86 -4.50 3.12
N VAL A 39 -10.35 -3.49 3.82
CA VAL A 39 -9.07 -2.86 3.49
C VAL A 39 -7.99 -3.39 4.42
N LEU A 40 -6.78 -3.58 3.89
CA LEU A 40 -5.57 -3.77 4.70
C LEU A 40 -4.95 -2.40 4.96
N PHE A 41 -4.66 -2.08 6.22
CA PHE A 41 -4.09 -0.79 6.61
C PHE A 41 -2.64 -0.64 6.17
N SER A 42 -2.22 0.61 5.91
CA SER A 42 -0.85 0.97 5.56
C SER A 42 0.18 0.45 6.57
N CYS A 43 -0.14 0.50 7.86
CA CYS A 43 0.75 0.00 8.92
C CYS A 43 1.03 -1.51 8.82
N ALA A 44 0.17 -2.30 8.17
CA ALA A 44 0.45 -3.71 7.90
C ALA A 44 1.58 -3.86 6.88
N PHE A 45 1.62 -3.00 5.86
CA PHE A 45 2.70 -2.97 4.88
C PHE A 45 4.01 -2.51 5.52
N ASP A 46 3.98 -1.48 6.37
CA ASP A 46 5.16 -1.04 7.14
C ASP A 46 5.70 -2.16 8.03
N THR A 47 4.80 -2.87 8.71
CA THR A 47 5.16 -4.03 9.55
C THR A 47 5.82 -5.13 8.72
N PHE A 48 5.28 -5.44 7.54
CA PHE A 48 5.86 -6.41 6.63
C PHE A 48 7.27 -6.02 6.15
N LEU A 49 7.47 -4.76 5.75
CA LEU A 49 8.77 -4.27 5.31
C LEU A 49 9.80 -4.33 6.44
N ASN A 50 9.41 -3.93 7.65
CA ASN A 50 10.29 -3.94 8.82
C ASN A 50 10.63 -5.36 9.27
N TYR A 51 9.66 -6.27 9.29
CA TYR A 51 9.88 -7.69 9.63
C TYR A 51 10.94 -8.34 8.73
N HIS A 52 10.91 -8.02 7.43
CA HIS A 52 11.89 -8.53 6.46
C HIS A 52 13.15 -7.66 6.33
N SER A 53 13.30 -6.61 7.13
CA SER A 53 14.39 -5.63 7.04
C SER A 53 14.58 -5.03 5.63
N LEU A 54 13.49 -4.95 4.85
CA LEU A 54 13.52 -4.48 3.47
C LEU A 54 13.62 -2.96 3.36
N THR A 55 13.23 -2.24 4.40
CA THR A 55 13.15 -0.76 4.41
C THR A 55 14.46 -0.14 3.94
N PHE A 56 15.59 -0.53 4.52
CA PHE A 56 16.91 0.01 4.15
C PHE A 56 17.30 -0.31 2.70
N GLU A 57 17.11 -1.55 2.26
CA GLU A 57 17.46 -1.98 0.91
C GLU A 57 16.63 -1.24 -0.15
N ILE A 58 15.33 -1.07 0.08
CA ILE A 58 14.43 -0.34 -0.81
C ILE A 58 14.86 1.13 -0.91
N PHE A 59 15.11 1.80 0.22
CA PHE A 59 15.56 3.20 0.21
C PHE A 59 16.92 3.38 -0.46
N SER A 60 17.85 2.44 -0.30
CA SER A 60 19.13 2.46 -1.02
C SER A 60 18.92 2.39 -2.53
N ILE A 61 18.00 1.55 -3.01
CA ILE A 61 17.66 1.47 -4.44
C ILE A 61 17.02 2.79 -4.91
N ILE A 62 16.03 3.32 -4.18
CA ILE A 62 15.34 4.57 -4.53
C ILE A 62 16.34 5.72 -4.66
N ASN A 63 17.24 5.89 -3.69
CA ASN A 63 18.24 6.95 -3.69
C ASN A 63 19.26 6.84 -4.83
N SER A 64 19.35 5.67 -5.46
CA SER A 64 20.22 5.46 -6.61
C SER A 64 19.53 5.75 -7.95
N ILE A 65 18.21 5.91 -7.99
CA ILE A 65 17.45 6.07 -9.24
C ILE A 65 17.87 7.34 -9.96
N ASP A 66 18.19 7.20 -11.25
CA ASP A 66 18.24 8.29 -12.21
C ASP A 66 16.84 8.47 -12.81
N PHE A 67 16.14 9.51 -12.35
CA PHE A 67 14.76 9.79 -12.77
C PHE A 67 14.65 10.32 -14.21
N GLU A 68 15.75 10.74 -14.82
CA GLU A 68 15.79 11.18 -16.23
C GLU A 68 15.98 9.99 -17.19
N SER A 69 16.32 8.81 -16.66
CA SER A 69 16.49 7.58 -17.42
C SER A 69 15.31 6.63 -17.20
N GLU A 70 14.42 6.54 -18.19
CA GLU A 70 13.28 5.62 -18.15
C GLU A 70 13.73 4.16 -17.93
N GLN A 71 14.85 3.76 -18.55
CA GLN A 71 15.40 2.41 -18.39
C GLN A 71 15.86 2.17 -16.94
N ASP A 72 16.57 3.12 -16.33
CA ASP A 72 17.05 2.99 -14.96
C ASP A 72 15.88 2.95 -13.97
N LEU A 73 14.93 3.89 -14.12
CA LEU A 73 13.70 3.96 -13.34
C LEU A 73 12.91 2.64 -13.38
N ASN A 74 12.68 2.10 -14.58
CA ASN A 74 11.94 0.84 -14.75
C ASN A 74 12.71 -0.34 -14.12
N SER A 75 14.03 -0.42 -14.36
CA SER A 75 14.85 -1.53 -13.84
C SER A 75 14.90 -1.55 -12.31
N LYS A 76 15.02 -0.39 -11.66
CA LYS A 76 15.05 -0.26 -10.20
C LYS A 76 13.68 -0.43 -9.57
N SER A 77 12.62 0.05 -10.23
CA SER A 77 11.22 -0.22 -9.82
C SER A 77 10.93 -1.72 -9.82
N ASP A 78 11.34 -2.44 -10.87
CA ASP A 78 11.18 -3.90 -10.94
C ASP A 78 12.02 -4.64 -9.91
N LYS A 79 13.22 -4.13 -9.60
CA LYS A 79 14.05 -4.68 -8.52
C LYS A 79 13.34 -4.58 -7.16
N ILE A 80 12.79 -3.41 -6.83
CA ILE A 80 12.01 -3.20 -5.58
C ILE A 80 10.79 -4.13 -5.55
N ARG A 81 10.04 -4.22 -6.66
CA ARG A 81 8.87 -5.11 -6.75
C ARG A 81 9.24 -6.57 -6.51
N LYS A 82 10.32 -7.06 -7.12
CA LYS A 82 10.82 -8.43 -6.94
C LYS A 82 11.27 -8.69 -5.49
N LEU A 83 11.88 -7.71 -4.82
CA LEU A 83 12.26 -7.84 -3.41
C LEU A 83 11.05 -8.07 -2.52
N ILE A 84 10.00 -7.28 -2.70
CA ILE A 84 8.74 -7.40 -1.95
C ILE A 84 8.05 -8.75 -2.24
N MET A 85 7.91 -9.11 -3.52
CA MET A 85 7.17 -10.33 -3.93
C MET A 85 7.83 -11.65 -3.53
N ARG A 86 9.14 -11.65 -3.20
CA ARG A 86 9.87 -12.85 -2.77
C ARG A 86 9.71 -13.17 -1.29
N LYS A 87 9.11 -12.28 -0.50
CA LYS A 87 8.92 -12.47 0.93
C LYS A 87 7.52 -12.99 1.21
N ASN A 88 7.43 -13.90 2.18
CA ASN A 88 6.17 -14.43 2.69
C ASN A 88 5.85 -13.80 4.05
N ILE A 89 4.57 -13.81 4.42
CA ILE A 89 4.07 -13.41 5.74
C ILE A 89 4.08 -14.63 6.67
#